data_AF-A0A0A9XXM9-F1
#
_entry.id   AF-A0A0A9XXM9-F1
#
_cell.length_a   1.000
_cell.length_b   1.000
_cell.length_c   1.000
_cell.angle_alpha   90.00
_cell.angle_beta   90.00
_cell.angle_gamma   90.00
#
_symmetry.space_group_name_H-M   'P 1'
#
loop_
_entity.id
_entity.type
_entity.pdbx_description
1 polymer ?
#
loop_
_entity_poly.entity_id
_entity_poly.type
_entity_poly.pdbx_seq_one_letter_code
_entity_poly.pdbx_strand_id
1 'polypeptide(L)'
;MIGTAIRFIGYTQIKLNRELKDFLGPTCAFQSLFTSLVLTLTVFTTTVTTDITVVLAYGTGAFFYFAAGLLYCSLGQLLQNQSSEVFEALCDLPWYRSSPDVRKSLNMMIRQSHNPLIIDYHGHSKMNLENFMQILRSSYSYFTLLQSMTSSE
;
A
#
# COMPACT_ATOMS: atom_id res chain seq x y z
N MET A 1 11.33 -24.26 -28.57
CA MET A 1 11.63 -22.82 -28.46
C MET A 1 10.50 -22.03 -27.79
N ILE A 2 9.23 -22.23 -28.19
CA ILE A 2 8.06 -21.50 -27.65
C ILE A 2 7.78 -21.80 -26.17
N GLY A 3 7.90 -23.06 -25.72
CA GLY A 3 7.70 -23.42 -24.31
C GLY A 3 8.71 -22.80 -23.34
N THR A 4 9.92 -22.48 -23.81
CA THR A 4 10.95 -21.80 -23.01
C THR A 4 10.64 -20.31 -22.86
N ALA A 5 10.14 -19.66 -23.91
CA ALA A 5 9.70 -18.27 -23.90
C ALA A 5 8.49 -18.07 -22.95
N ILE A 6 7.53 -18.99 -22.94
CA ILE A 6 6.37 -18.94 -22.03
C ILE A 6 6.80 -19.12 -20.57
N ARG A 7 7.72 -20.05 -20.29
CA ARG A 7 8.31 -20.21 -18.94
C ARG A 7 9.08 -18.97 -18.50
N PHE A 8 9.81 -18.32 -19.42
CA PHE A 8 10.57 -17.11 -19.14
C PHE A 8 9.65 -15.93 -18.83
N ILE A 9 8.59 -15.72 -19.61
CA ILE A 9 7.59 -14.67 -19.39
C ILE A 9 6.87 -14.87 -18.05
N GLY A 10 6.44 -16.11 -17.74
CA GLY A 10 5.84 -16.42 -16.45
C GLY A 10 6.78 -16.20 -15.27
N TYR A 11 8.07 -16.58 -15.41
CA TYR A 11 9.09 -16.37 -14.38
C TYR A 11 9.37 -14.89 -14.14
N THR A 12 9.52 -14.09 -15.20
CA THR A 12 9.79 -12.64 -15.11
C THR A 12 8.64 -11.90 -14.44
N GLN A 13 7.39 -12.24 -14.75
CA GLN A 13 6.21 -11.62 -14.12
C GLN A 13 6.07 -11.99 -12.63
N ILE A 14 6.31 -13.25 -12.26
CA ILE A 14 6.33 -13.68 -10.84
C ILE A 14 7.44 -12.98 -10.07
N LYS A 15 8.63 -12.91 -10.68
CA LYS A 15 9.79 -12.25 -10.07
C LYS A 15 9.49 -10.78 -9.86
N LEU A 16 8.96 -10.08 -10.86
CA LEU A 16 8.60 -8.67 -10.74
C LEU A 16 7.56 -8.42 -9.64
N ASN A 17 6.51 -9.23 -9.56
CA ASN A 17 5.48 -9.13 -8.52
C ASN A 17 6.06 -9.35 -7.11
N ARG A 18 6.97 -10.32 -6.96
CA ARG A 18 7.66 -10.60 -5.70
C ARG A 18 8.58 -9.45 -5.29
N GLU A 19 9.42 -8.97 -6.21
CA GLU A 19 10.32 -7.83 -5.99
C GLU A 19 9.53 -6.56 -5.63
N LEU A 20 8.38 -6.34 -6.27
CA LEU A 20 7.50 -5.22 -5.96
C LEU A 20 6.94 -5.32 -4.54
N LYS A 21 6.48 -6.50 -4.11
CA LYS A 21 6.00 -6.74 -2.74
C LYS A 21 7.12 -6.58 -1.71
N ASP A 22 8.29 -7.14 -1.98
CA ASP A 22 9.47 -7.06 -1.09
C ASP A 22 10.03 -5.64 -0.98
N PHE A 23 9.88 -4.79 -2.00
CA PHE A 23 10.29 -3.39 -1.96
C PHE A 23 9.24 -2.47 -1.31
N LEU A 24 7.95 -2.64 -1.67
CA LEU A 24 6.86 -1.79 -1.20
C LEU A 24 6.52 -2.06 0.28
N GLY A 25 6.62 -3.31 0.74
CA GLY A 25 6.35 -3.73 2.11
C GLY A 25 7.16 -2.97 3.18
N PRO A 26 8.51 -3.04 3.18
CA PRO A 26 9.33 -2.32 4.16
C PRO A 26 9.14 -0.80 4.03
N THR A 27 9.06 -0.27 2.80
CA THR A 27 8.85 1.16 2.55
C THR A 27 7.57 1.68 3.21
N CYS A 28 6.48 0.90 3.17
CA CYS A 28 5.24 1.21 3.89
C CYS A 28 5.41 1.22 5.40
N ALA A 29 6.08 0.21 5.97
CA ALA A 29 6.31 0.14 7.40
C ALA A 29 7.13 1.34 7.88
N PHE A 30 8.19 1.69 7.14
CA PHE A 30 8.99 2.90 7.39
C PHE A 30 8.14 4.17 7.29
N GLN A 31 7.31 4.31 6.25
CA GLN A 31 6.42 5.47 6.10
C GLN A 31 5.45 5.59 7.27
N SER A 32 4.83 4.50 7.72
CA SER A 32 3.89 4.52 8.84
C SER A 32 4.57 4.96 10.14
N LEU A 33 5.76 4.44 10.44
CA LEU A 33 6.56 4.86 11.60
C LEU A 33 6.92 6.35 11.50
N PHE A 34 7.35 6.79 10.32
CA PHE A 34 7.75 8.18 10.09
C PHE A 34 6.56 9.14 10.24
N THR A 35 5.39 8.80 9.69
CA THR A 35 4.17 9.62 9.83
C THR A 35 3.69 9.70 11.28
N SER A 36 3.80 8.62 12.06
CA SER A 36 3.47 8.64 13.48
C SER A 36 4.40 9.57 14.27
N LEU A 37 5.71 9.51 14.04
CA LEU A 37 6.69 10.39 14.68
C LEU A 37 6.45 11.87 14.34
N VAL A 38 6.22 12.17 13.06
CA VAL A 38 5.93 13.54 12.60
C VAL A 38 4.64 14.06 13.25
N LEU A 39 3.56 13.27 13.27
CA LEU A 39 2.31 13.67 13.92
C LEU A 39 2.50 13.97 15.41
N THR A 40 3.18 13.10 16.16
CA THR A 40 3.42 13.32 17.59
C THR A 40 4.27 14.57 17.84
N LEU A 41 5.31 14.81 17.03
CA LEU A 41 6.15 16.00 17.13
C LEU A 41 5.38 17.28 16.79
N THR A 42 4.58 17.28 15.72
CA THR A 42 3.72 18.42 15.37
C THR A 42 2.79 18.77 16.51
N VAL A 43 2.14 17.76 17.11
CA VAL A 43 1.23 17.99 18.23
C VAL A 43 1.95 18.51 19.47
N PHE A 44 3.12 17.95 19.82
CA PHE A 44 3.92 18.47 20.94
C PHE A 44 4.36 19.93 20.71
N THR A 45 4.82 20.27 19.50
CA THR A 45 5.21 21.65 19.16
C THR A 45 4.02 22.62 19.27
N THR A 46 2.81 22.20 18.90
CA THR A 46 1.61 23.04 19.06
C THR A 46 1.22 23.28 20.52
N THR A 47 1.60 22.38 21.45
CA THR A 47 1.31 22.54 22.89
C THR A 47 2.37 23.38 23.60
N VAL A 48 3.64 23.29 23.19
CA VAL A 48 4.76 23.96 23.88
C VAL A 48 5.04 25.36 23.34
N THR A 49 4.81 25.61 22.05
CA THR A 49 5.12 26.90 21.41
C THR A 49 3.85 27.61 20.95
N THR A 50 3.71 28.90 21.29
CA THR A 50 2.61 29.77 20.84
C THR A 50 2.94 30.55 19.56
N ASP A 51 4.17 30.40 19.04
CA ASP A 51 4.61 31.04 17.81
C ASP A 51 3.90 30.44 16.59
N ILE A 52 2.93 31.20 16.06
CA ILE A 52 2.07 30.83 14.93
C ILE A 52 2.91 30.41 13.71
N THR A 53 4.05 31.06 13.47
CA THR A 53 4.93 30.78 12.33
C THR A 53 5.56 29.39 12.39
N VAL A 54 5.96 28.94 13.58
CA VAL A 54 6.56 27.61 13.80
C VAL A 54 5.49 26.53 13.65
N VAL A 55 4.32 26.76 14.25
CA VAL A 55 3.17 25.85 14.13
C VAL A 55 2.73 25.67 12.68
N LEU A 56 2.67 26.75 11.90
CA LEU A 56 2.33 26.68 10.47
C LEU A 56 3.39 25.94 9.64
N ALA A 57 4.69 26.16 9.91
CA ALA A 57 5.77 25.48 9.20
C ALA A 57 5.76 23.95 9.44
N TYR A 58 5.62 23.52 10.69
CA TYR A 58 5.53 22.10 11.02
C TYR A 58 4.20 21.47 10.59
N GLY A 59 3.09 22.20 10.67
CA GLY A 59 1.78 21.73 10.24
C GLY A 59 1.70 21.51 8.73
N THR A 60 2.24 22.43 7.93
CA THR A 60 2.33 22.29 6.47
C THR A 60 3.23 21.13 6.05
N GLY A 61 4.35 20.94 6.75
CA GLY A 61 5.22 19.77 6.57
C GLY A 61 4.49 18.45 6.85
N ALA A 62 3.82 18.34 8.00
CA ALA A 62 3.04 17.15 8.37
C ALA A 62 1.95 16.83 7.34
N PHE A 63 1.23 17.85 6.85
CA PHE A 63 0.22 17.69 5.81
C PHE A 63 0.82 17.15 4.50
N PHE A 64 2.00 17.64 4.10
CA PHE A 64 2.67 17.17 2.89
C PHE A 64 3.09 15.70 3.00
N TYR A 65 3.68 15.29 4.14
CA TYR A 65 4.03 13.88 4.39
C TYR A 65 2.82 12.96 4.42
N PHE A 66 1.71 13.43 4.98
CA PHE A 66 0.45 12.70 5.01
C PHE A 66 -0.12 12.51 3.60
N ALA A 67 -0.16 13.57 2.79
CA ALA A 67 -0.61 13.52 1.41
C ALA A 67 0.26 12.58 0.56
N ALA A 68 1.58 12.61 0.73
CA ALA A 68 2.49 11.69 0.06
C ALA A 68 2.22 10.22 0.44
N GLY A 69 1.95 9.93 1.72
CA GLY A 69 1.54 8.60 2.17
C GLY A 69 0.23 8.13 1.55
N LEU A 70 -0.78 9.02 1.49
CA LEU A 70 -2.07 8.72 0.85
C LEU A 70 -1.93 8.42 -0.65
N LEU A 71 -1.11 9.20 -1.36
CA LEU A 71 -0.83 8.96 -2.79
C LEU A 71 -0.12 7.62 -3.01
N TYR A 72 0.82 7.27 -2.14
CA TYR A 72 1.52 6.00 -2.22
C TYR A 72 0.58 4.80 -1.95
N CYS A 73 -0.28 4.90 -0.94
CA CYS A 73 -1.29 3.87 -0.64
C CYS A 73 -2.32 3.74 -1.76
N SER A 74 -2.76 4.85 -2.37
CA SER A 74 -3.75 4.82 -3.46
C SER A 74 -3.16 4.24 -4.75
N LEU A 75 -1.89 4.53 -5.06
CA LEU A 75 -1.17 3.85 -6.15
C LEU A 75 -1.10 2.33 -5.92
N GLY A 76 -0.86 1.91 -4.68
CA GLY A 76 -0.90 0.51 -4.27
C GLY A 76 -2.24 -0.17 -4.54
N GLN A 77 -3.34 0.48 -4.11
CA GLN A 77 -4.70 0.01 -4.36
C GLN A 77 -5.04 -0.02 -5.85
N LEU A 78 -4.64 1.00 -6.62
CA LEU A 78 -4.87 1.06 -8.06
C LEU A 78 -4.18 -0.11 -8.76
N LEU A 79 -2.93 -0.42 -8.38
CA LEU A 79 -2.19 -1.57 -8.89
C LEU A 79 -2.94 -2.89 -8.61
N GLN A 80 -3.49 -3.02 -7.40
CA GLN A 80 -4.26 -4.19 -7.00
C GLN A 80 -5.56 -4.31 -7.80
N ASN A 81 -6.27 -3.20 -8.02
CA ASN A 81 -7.52 -3.18 -8.78
C ASN A 81 -7.29 -3.53 -10.26
N GLN A 82 -6.27 -2.92 -10.87
CA GLN A 82 -5.86 -3.25 -12.25
C GLN A 82 -5.47 -4.72 -12.40
N SER A 83 -4.78 -5.30 -11.41
CA SER A 83 -4.48 -6.73 -11.40
C SER A 83 -5.75 -7.61 -11.37
N SER A 84 -6.82 -7.15 -10.71
CA SER A 84 -8.10 -7.85 -10.65
C SER A 84 -8.90 -7.71 -11.95
N GLU A 85 -8.95 -6.51 -12.54
CA GLU A 85 -9.57 -6.31 -13.87
C GLU A 85 -8.90 -7.16 -14.95
N VAL A 86 -7.56 -7.25 -14.92
CA VAL A 86 -6.82 -8.13 -15.84
C VAL A 86 -7.19 -9.60 -15.62
N PHE A 87 -7.40 -10.05 -14.38
CA PHE A 87 -7.90 -11.40 -14.10
C PHE A 87 -9.28 -11.64 -14.73
N GLU A 88 -10.20 -10.71 -14.53
CA GLU A 88 -11.57 -10.81 -15.04
C GLU A 88 -11.61 -10.81 -16.57
N ALA A 89 -10.88 -9.90 -17.20
CA ALA A 89 -10.75 -9.85 -18.66
C ALA A 89 -10.15 -11.15 -19.22
N LEU A 90 -9.13 -11.72 -18.58
CA LEU A 90 -8.53 -12.99 -19.00
C LEU A 90 -9.48 -14.18 -18.84
N CYS A 91 -10.35 -14.16 -17.83
CA CYS A 91 -11.38 -15.19 -17.62
C CYS A 91 -12.50 -15.12 -18.66
N ASP A 92 -12.84 -13.91 -19.13
CA ASP A 92 -13.92 -13.67 -20.10
C ASP A 92 -13.49 -13.99 -21.56
N LEU A 93 -12.19 -14.09 -21.83
CA LEU A 93 -11.70 -14.56 -23.13
C LEU A 93 -12.13 -16.02 -23.39
N PRO A 94 -12.56 -16.39 -24.61
CA PRO A 94 -12.91 -17.76 -24.98
C PRO A 94 -11.65 -18.64 -25.14
N TRP A 95 -10.98 -18.89 -24.01
CA TRP A 95 -9.73 -19.63 -23.87
C TRP A 95 -9.78 -21.06 -24.41
N TYR A 96 -10.98 -21.61 -24.51
CA TYR A 96 -11.27 -22.94 -25.06
C TYR A 96 -11.19 -22.98 -26.60
N ARG A 97 -11.29 -21.84 -27.29
CA ARG A 97 -11.15 -21.74 -28.77
C ARG A 97 -9.75 -21.33 -29.23
N SER A 98 -8.85 -20.97 -28.32
CA SER A 98 -7.50 -20.52 -28.65
C SER A 98 -6.54 -21.67 -28.92
N SER A 99 -5.45 -21.39 -29.65
CA SER A 99 -4.40 -22.37 -29.94
C SER A 99 -3.77 -22.92 -28.65
N PRO A 100 -3.26 -24.17 -28.66
CA PRO A 100 -2.75 -24.82 -27.45
C PRO A 100 -1.61 -24.07 -26.75
N ASP A 101 -0.77 -23.34 -27.49
CA ASP A 101 0.29 -22.48 -26.93
C ASP A 101 -0.27 -21.23 -26.24
N VAL A 102 -1.30 -20.60 -26.82
CA VAL A 102 -1.98 -19.45 -26.24
C VAL A 102 -2.78 -19.88 -25.00
N ARG A 103 -3.44 -21.04 -25.05
CA ARG A 103 -4.20 -21.58 -23.91
C ARG A 103 -3.31 -21.87 -22.70
N LYS A 104 -2.10 -22.38 -22.92
CA LYS A 104 -1.13 -22.65 -21.85
C LYS A 104 -0.63 -21.36 -21.21
N SER A 105 -0.43 -20.32 -22.01
CA SER A 105 -0.01 -18.98 -21.57
C SER A 105 -1.14 -18.28 -20.80
N LEU A 106 -2.37 -18.34 -21.31
CA LEU A 106 -3.55 -17.76 -20.67
C LEU A 106 -3.85 -18.43 -19.32
N ASN A 107 -3.76 -19.75 -19.24
CA ASN A 107 -3.98 -20.47 -17.99
C ASN A 107 -2.91 -20.16 -16.93
N MET A 108 -1.66 -19.88 -17.34
CA MET A 108 -0.63 -19.35 -16.43
C MET A 108 -0.94 -17.93 -15.97
N MET A 109 -1.42 -17.06 -16.86
CA MET A 109 -1.82 -15.70 -16.52
C MET A 109 -3.02 -15.67 -15.56
N ILE A 110 -4.09 -16.41 -15.86
CA ILE A 110 -5.29 -16.55 -15.01
C ILE A 110 -4.93 -17.08 -13.61
N ARG A 111 -4.13 -18.15 -13.53
CA ARG A 111 -3.72 -18.73 -12.23
C ARG A 111 -2.88 -17.75 -11.40
N GLN A 112 -2.18 -16.81 -12.02
CA GLN A 112 -1.43 -15.76 -11.33
C GLN A 112 -2.27 -14.56 -10.96
N SER A 113 -3.16 -14.10 -11.84
CA SER A 113 -4.03 -12.95 -11.58
C SER A 113 -5.14 -13.30 -10.57
N HIS A 114 -5.42 -14.59 -10.36
CA HIS A 114 -6.19 -15.10 -9.21
C HIS A 114 -5.48 -14.89 -7.85
N ASN A 115 -4.16 -14.67 -7.84
CA ASN A 115 -3.47 -14.13 -6.67
C ASN A 115 -3.43 -12.61 -6.83
N PRO A 116 -4.45 -11.88 -6.34
CA PRO A 116 -4.42 -10.43 -6.39
C PRO A 116 -3.09 -9.96 -5.81
N LEU A 117 -2.54 -8.91 -6.41
CA LEU A 117 -1.34 -8.24 -5.96
C LEU A 117 -1.65 -7.51 -4.64
N ILE A 118 -1.98 -8.28 -3.60
CA ILE A 118 -2.12 -7.82 -2.24
C ILE A 118 -0.71 -7.54 -1.79
N ILE A 119 -0.38 -6.26 -1.74
CA ILE A 119 0.83 -5.80 -1.12
C ILE A 119 0.55 -5.96 0.37
N ASP A 120 1.09 -7.03 0.94
CA ASP A 120 0.88 -7.42 2.32
C ASP A 120 2.27 -7.56 2.95
N TYR A 121 2.54 -6.78 3.99
CA TYR A 121 3.75 -6.99 4.78
C TYR A 121 3.48 -8.13 5.75
N HIS A 122 4.03 -9.31 5.45
CA HIS A 122 4.10 -10.46 6.36
C HIS A 122 2.74 -10.90 6.97
N GLY A 123 1.62 -10.64 6.27
CA GLY A 123 0.27 -11.03 6.71
C GLY A 123 -0.35 -10.18 7.83
N HIS A 124 0.23 -9.02 8.18
CA HIS A 124 -0.25 -8.19 9.30
C HIS A 124 -0.99 -6.92 8.86
N SER A 125 -0.89 -6.49 7.61
CA SER A 125 -1.63 -5.32 7.12
C SER A 125 -1.65 -5.28 5.60
N LYS A 126 -2.81 -5.62 5.03
CA LYS A 126 -3.14 -5.35 3.63
C LYS A 126 -2.89 -3.87 3.36
N MET A 127 -2.15 -3.57 2.30
CA MET A 127 -1.87 -2.20 1.86
C MET A 127 -3.13 -1.57 1.27
N ASN A 128 -4.08 -1.24 2.14
CA ASN A 128 -5.35 -0.63 1.83
C ASN A 128 -5.41 0.72 2.57
N LEU A 129 -6.01 1.73 1.95
CA LEU A 129 -6.31 3.02 2.58
C LEU A 129 -7.03 2.84 3.94
N GLU A 130 -7.82 1.77 4.03
CA GLU A 130 -8.52 1.35 5.23
C GLU A 130 -7.59 1.02 6.42
N ASN A 131 -6.48 0.31 6.19
CA ASN A 131 -5.50 0.01 7.25
C ASN A 131 -4.76 1.29 7.69
N PHE A 132 -4.42 2.17 6.75
CA PHE A 132 -3.84 3.46 7.09
C PHE A 132 -4.80 4.30 7.95
N MET A 133 -6.10 4.33 7.61
CA MET A 133 -7.12 4.97 8.44
C MET A 133 -7.28 4.33 9.81
N GLN A 134 -7.19 3.00 9.92
CA GLN A 134 -7.24 2.32 11.22
C GLN A 134 -6.06 2.72 12.11
N ILE A 135 -4.83 2.74 11.56
CA ILE A 135 -3.63 3.16 12.30
C ILE A 135 -3.79 4.60 12.79
N LEU A 136 -4.27 5.53 11.94
CA LEU A 136 -4.50 6.92 12.33
C LEU A 136 -5.54 7.05 13.44
N ARG A 137 -6.65 6.30 13.35
CA ARG A 137 -7.70 6.30 14.38
C ARG A 137 -7.14 5.82 15.71
N SER A 138 -6.33 4.76 15.70
CA SER A 138 -5.66 4.26 16.90
C SER A 138 -4.69 5.29 17.47
N SER A 139 -3.82 5.89 16.66
CA SER A 139 -2.89 6.95 17.10
C SER A 139 -3.61 8.16 17.68
N TYR A 140 -4.70 8.61 17.04
CA TYR A 140 -5.52 9.70 17.56
C TYR A 140 -6.18 9.33 18.89
N SER A 141 -6.73 8.12 19.01
CA SER A 141 -7.29 7.63 20.28
C SER A 141 -6.25 7.61 21.40
N TYR A 142 -5.02 7.17 21.13
CA TYR A 142 -3.93 7.24 22.11
C TYR A 142 -3.59 8.68 22.50
N PHE A 143 -3.56 9.58 21.51
CA PHE A 143 -3.33 11.00 21.76
C PHE A 143 -4.41 11.62 22.65
N THR A 144 -5.69 11.41 22.35
CA THR A 144 -6.80 11.92 23.15
C THR A 144 -6.78 11.35 24.57
N LEU A 145 -6.45 10.07 24.74
CA LEU A 145 -6.29 9.46 26.06
C LEU A 145 -5.19 10.14 26.87
N LEU A 146 -3.99 10.32 26.28
CA LEU A 146 -2.88 11.03 26.94
C LEU A 146 -3.29 12.46 27.32
N GLN A 147 -3.95 13.18 26.42
CA GLN A 147 -4.44 14.54 26.69
C GLN A 147 -5.42 14.58 27.87
N SER A 148 -6.36 13.64 27.92
CA SER A 148 -7.35 13.56 29.01
C SER A 148 -6.73 13.33 30.38
N MET A 149 -5.64 12.54 30.45
CA MET A 149 -4.89 12.31 31.69
C MET A 149 -4.09 13.54 32.12
N THR A 150 -3.55 14.31 31.16
CA THR A 150 -2.83 15.55 31.47
C THR A 150 -3.75 16.71 31.86
N SER A 151 -5.02 16.70 31.45
CA SER A 151 -6.01 17.74 31.80
C SER A 151 -6.70 17.52 33.15
N SER A 152 -6.46 16.39 33.81
CA SER A 152 -7.04 16.07 35.12
C SER A 152 -6.16 16.47 36.32
N GLU A 153 -5.09 17.23 36.09
CA GLU A 153 -4.29 17.91 37.13
C GLU A 153 -4.62 19.41 37.20
#